data_AF-A0A1V3FFY4-F1
#
_entry.id   AF-A0A1V3FFY4-F1
#
_cell.length_a   1.000
_cell.length_b   1.000
_cell.length_c   1.000
_cell.angle_alpha   90.00
_cell.angle_beta   90.00
_cell.angle_gamma   90.00
#
_symmetry.space_group_name_H-M   'P 1'
#
loop_
_entity.id
_entity.type
_entity.pdbx_description
1 polymer ?
#
loop_
_entity_poly.entity_id
_entity_poly.type
_entity_poly.pdbx_seq_one_letter_code
_entity_poly.pdbx_strand_id
1 'polypeptide(L)'
;MWGVDSAAKVTETLFTCVRQQYGFPQFWGRYVTTVPDVSDGLTKEEIAFIRERGVKIAPIYNAFREATQYERGKIAARNAIFHARRLGIPNNIAIFANIEDEFRVDEGWIRAWVDTFYPSGYRPGIYANPTIGVFSEAYCEAIKNDERVAQQTIIWSSYPRPGTTSAAKAPTFRPNVPNCRANVWIWQYGRDADLCPIDTNVANRKVSEYLY
;
A
#
# COMPACT_ATOMS: atom_id res chain seq x y z
N MET A 1 3.60 -14.12 3.61
CA MET A 1 3.94 -13.28 4.78
C MET A 1 2.64 -12.73 5.33
N TRP A 2 2.46 -12.70 6.64
CA TRP A 2 1.32 -12.06 7.27
C TRP A 2 1.71 -10.67 7.78
N GLY A 3 0.82 -9.70 7.68
CA GLY A 3 1.05 -8.34 8.11
C GLY A 3 -0.26 -7.61 8.36
N VAL A 4 -0.16 -6.37 8.78
CA VAL A 4 -1.29 -5.53 9.13
C VAL A 4 -1.11 -4.15 8.52
N ASP A 5 -2.15 -3.33 8.52
CA ASP A 5 -2.04 -1.89 8.27
C ASP A 5 -2.96 -1.12 9.21
N SER A 6 -2.67 0.16 9.44
CA SER A 6 -3.46 0.99 10.34
C SER A 6 -3.44 2.45 9.93
N ALA A 7 -4.58 3.12 10.08
CA ALA A 7 -4.69 4.58 10.00
C ALA A 7 -3.92 5.26 11.14
N ALA A 8 -4.09 4.73 12.37
CA ALA A 8 -3.45 5.25 13.57
C ALA A 8 -1.96 4.89 13.65
N LYS A 9 -1.21 5.72 14.38
CA LYS A 9 0.20 5.51 14.73
C LYS A 9 0.43 4.16 15.43
N VAL A 10 1.52 3.47 15.06
CA VAL A 10 1.99 2.27 15.76
C VAL A 10 2.64 2.66 17.09
N THR A 11 1.88 2.53 18.17
CA THR A 11 2.35 2.69 19.55
C THR A 11 2.72 1.34 20.15
N GLU A 12 3.40 1.32 21.31
CA GLU A 12 3.63 0.09 22.08
C GLU A 12 2.33 -0.64 22.41
N THR A 13 1.29 0.11 22.76
CA THR A 13 -0.05 -0.42 23.03
C THR A 13 -0.63 -1.12 21.80
N LEU A 14 -0.61 -0.45 20.63
CA LEU A 14 -1.16 -1.04 19.41
C LEU A 14 -0.34 -2.24 18.95
N PHE A 15 0.98 -2.14 18.98
CA PHE A 15 1.88 -3.25 18.63
C PHE A 15 1.66 -4.47 19.53
N THR A 16 1.55 -4.25 20.85
CA THR A 16 1.29 -5.32 21.82
C THR A 16 -0.09 -5.93 21.62
N CYS A 17 -1.12 -5.12 21.35
CA CYS A 17 -2.46 -5.58 21.01
C CYS A 17 -2.41 -6.55 19.82
N VAL A 18 -1.82 -6.13 18.70
CA VAL A 18 -1.71 -6.96 17.49
C VAL A 18 -0.96 -8.26 17.79
N ARG A 19 0.19 -8.17 18.45
CA ARG A 19 1.02 -9.34 18.78
C ARG A 19 0.27 -10.37 19.63
N GLN A 20 -0.50 -9.93 20.62
CA GLN A 20 -1.20 -10.81 21.55
C GLN A 20 -2.51 -11.36 20.97
N GLN A 21 -3.27 -10.54 20.24
CA GLN A 21 -4.61 -10.89 19.77
C GLN A 21 -4.62 -11.55 18.39
N TYR A 22 -3.72 -11.12 17.49
CA TYR A 22 -3.69 -11.58 16.10
C TYR A 22 -2.41 -12.34 15.74
N GLY A 23 -1.28 -12.00 16.35
CA GLY A 23 0.01 -12.61 16.07
C GLY A 23 1.04 -11.59 15.61
N PHE A 24 2.24 -12.07 15.29
CA PHE A 24 3.37 -11.20 14.99
C PHE A 24 3.35 -10.72 13.52
N PRO A 25 3.19 -9.41 13.23
CA PRO A 25 3.17 -8.91 11.86
C PRO A 25 4.58 -8.90 11.27
N GLN A 26 4.73 -9.38 10.04
CA GLN A 26 6.00 -9.32 9.30
C GLN A 26 6.16 -7.99 8.54
N PHE A 27 5.05 -7.30 8.29
CA PHE A 27 5.02 -5.95 7.76
C PHE A 27 3.84 -5.17 8.32
N TRP A 28 3.96 -3.84 8.32
CA TRP A 28 2.94 -2.90 8.76
C TRP A 28 2.75 -1.80 7.71
N GLY A 29 1.54 -1.68 7.15
CA GLY A 29 1.16 -0.59 6.26
C GLY A 29 0.89 0.71 7.01
N ARG A 30 1.60 1.78 6.64
CA ARG A 30 1.53 3.07 7.33
C ARG A 30 1.63 4.24 6.37
N TYR A 31 0.94 5.33 6.71
CA TYR A 31 0.81 6.49 5.83
C TYR A 31 2.02 7.41 5.92
N VAL A 32 2.57 7.87 4.80
CA VAL A 32 3.74 8.78 4.76
C VAL A 32 3.39 10.23 5.09
N THR A 33 2.09 10.54 5.17
CA THR A 33 1.54 11.87 5.46
C THR A 33 0.35 11.78 6.39
N THR A 34 0.17 12.80 7.23
CA THR A 34 -1.07 12.98 7.98
C THR A 34 -2.15 13.53 7.06
N VAL A 35 -3.33 12.93 7.11
CA VAL A 35 -4.54 13.45 6.49
C VAL A 35 -5.58 13.60 7.61
N PRO A 36 -6.02 14.84 7.93
CA PRO A 36 -6.93 15.08 9.04
C PRO A 36 -8.15 14.16 9.00
N ASP A 37 -8.52 13.61 10.16
CA ASP A 37 -9.65 12.71 10.35
C ASP A 37 -9.61 11.40 9.55
N VAL A 38 -8.48 11.09 8.91
CA VAL A 38 -8.32 9.89 8.06
C VAL A 38 -7.11 9.05 8.46
N SER A 39 -5.93 9.65 8.62
CA SER A 39 -4.71 8.88 8.90
C SER A 39 -3.61 9.69 9.58
N ASP A 40 -2.92 9.07 10.53
CA ASP A 40 -1.69 9.58 11.12
C ASP A 40 -0.51 9.33 10.18
N GLY A 41 0.28 10.37 9.88
CA GLY A 41 1.52 10.25 9.12
C GLY A 41 2.66 9.67 9.95
N LEU A 42 3.51 8.87 9.30
CA LEU A 42 4.72 8.31 9.86
C LEU A 42 5.65 9.39 10.42
N THR A 43 6.34 9.05 11.51
CA THR A 43 7.49 9.80 12.02
C THR A 43 8.75 8.94 12.01
N LYS A 44 9.94 9.55 12.10
CA LYS A 44 11.20 8.79 12.14
C LYS A 44 11.29 7.90 13.38
N GLU A 45 10.73 8.35 14.49
CA GLU A 45 10.66 7.63 15.76
C GLU A 45 9.73 6.42 15.65
N GLU A 46 8.58 6.56 14.98
CA GLU A 46 7.68 5.43 14.68
C GLU A 46 8.37 4.41 13.75
N ILE A 47 9.07 4.88 12.72
CA ILE A 47 9.84 4.03 11.82
C ILE A 47 10.89 3.23 12.60
N ALA A 48 11.66 3.88 13.47
CA ALA A 48 12.66 3.20 14.31
C ALA A 48 11.98 2.16 15.21
N PHE A 49 10.90 2.54 15.88
CA PHE A 49 10.12 1.65 16.75
C PHE A 49 9.66 0.37 16.04
N ILE A 50 9.09 0.49 14.84
CA ILE A 50 8.59 -0.64 14.05
C ILE A 50 9.77 -1.53 13.59
N ARG A 51 10.84 -0.92 13.07
CA ARG A 51 11.97 -1.64 12.49
C ARG A 51 12.86 -2.33 13.53
N GLU A 52 13.05 -1.74 14.70
CA GLU A 52 13.77 -2.37 15.82
C GLU A 52 13.11 -3.68 16.29
N ARG A 53 11.80 -3.82 16.06
CA ARG A 53 11.05 -5.06 16.31
C ARG A 53 11.13 -6.05 15.15
N GLY A 54 11.88 -5.77 14.09
CA GLY A 54 12.00 -6.66 12.93
C GLY A 54 10.76 -6.69 12.04
N VAL A 55 9.90 -5.67 12.12
CA VAL A 55 8.72 -5.52 11.26
C VAL A 55 9.05 -4.56 10.11
N LYS A 56 8.68 -4.96 8.89
CA LYS A 56 8.85 -4.12 7.70
C LYS A 56 7.76 -3.06 7.58
N ILE A 57 8.04 -1.93 6.95
CA ILE A 57 7.08 -0.87 6.71
C ILE A 57 6.65 -0.91 5.24
N ALA A 58 5.35 -0.89 5.00
CA ALA A 58 4.73 -0.68 3.69
C ALA A 58 4.19 0.76 3.61
N PRO A 59 4.94 1.72 3.02
CA PRO A 59 4.56 3.13 3.00
C PRO A 59 3.36 3.37 2.07
N ILE A 60 2.34 4.09 2.56
CA ILE A 60 1.12 4.42 1.83
C ILE A 60 1.02 5.94 1.66
N TYR A 61 0.65 6.42 0.48
CA TYR A 61 0.33 7.82 0.22
C TYR A 61 -1.15 7.95 -0.11
N ASN A 62 -1.87 8.79 0.65
CA ASN A 62 -3.33 8.96 0.56
C ASN A 62 -3.78 10.43 0.55
N ALA A 63 -2.86 11.38 0.36
CA ALA A 63 -3.17 12.81 0.32
C ALA A 63 -3.72 13.24 -1.05
N PHE A 64 -4.70 12.50 -1.55
CA PHE A 64 -5.49 12.79 -2.76
C PHE A 64 -6.87 12.14 -2.63
N ARG A 65 -7.84 12.58 -3.46
CA ARG A 65 -9.24 12.10 -3.44
C ARG A 65 -9.76 11.64 -4.79
N GLU A 66 -8.94 11.79 -5.83
CA GLU A 66 -9.21 11.32 -7.19
C GLU A 66 -7.89 10.95 -7.84
N ALA A 67 -7.89 9.92 -8.66
CA ALA A 67 -6.74 9.44 -9.42
C ALA A 67 -6.95 9.69 -10.92
N THR A 68 -7.25 10.94 -11.29
CA THR A 68 -7.46 11.37 -12.68
C THR A 68 -6.47 12.44 -13.09
N GLN A 69 -6.20 12.54 -14.38
CA GLN A 69 -5.28 13.47 -15.04
C GLN A 69 -3.80 13.18 -14.76
N TYR A 70 -3.03 13.14 -15.85
CA TYR A 70 -1.60 12.88 -15.84
C TYR A 70 -0.81 13.85 -14.94
N GLU A 71 -1.05 15.16 -15.01
CA GLU A 71 -0.32 16.13 -14.18
C GLU A 71 -0.63 15.98 -12.69
N ARG A 72 -1.86 15.60 -12.31
CA ARG A 72 -2.20 15.30 -10.91
C ARG A 72 -1.49 14.03 -10.41
N GLY A 73 -1.35 13.01 -11.26
CA GLY A 73 -0.56 11.81 -10.96
C GLY A 73 0.91 12.13 -10.70
N LYS A 74 1.50 13.03 -11.50
CA LYS A 74 2.88 13.51 -11.29
C LYS A 74 3.04 14.25 -9.97
N ILE A 75 2.08 15.11 -9.60
CA ILE A 75 2.09 15.85 -8.34
C ILE A 75 2.00 14.87 -7.16
N ALA A 76 1.05 13.93 -7.20
CA ALA A 76 0.89 12.91 -6.17
C ALA A 76 2.18 12.09 -5.99
N ALA A 77 2.80 11.63 -7.07
CA ALA A 77 4.03 10.87 -7.02
C ALA A 77 5.20 11.68 -6.45
N ARG A 78 5.39 12.92 -6.90
CA ARG A 78 6.45 13.81 -6.37
C ARG A 78 6.29 14.04 -4.87
N ASN A 79 5.06 14.26 -4.41
CA ASN A 79 4.76 14.44 -2.99
C ASN A 79 5.06 13.17 -2.20
N ALA A 80 4.62 12.00 -2.68
CA ALA A 80 4.90 10.71 -2.04
C ALA A 80 6.42 10.47 -1.89
N ILE A 81 7.17 10.69 -2.96
CA ILE A 81 8.65 10.59 -2.98
C ILE A 81 9.29 11.59 -2.02
N PHE A 82 8.82 12.84 -2.00
CA PHE A 82 9.31 13.87 -1.09
C PHE A 82 9.15 13.44 0.38
N HIS A 83 7.96 12.94 0.75
CA HIS A 83 7.69 12.48 2.11
C HIS A 83 8.54 11.26 2.49
N ALA A 84 8.68 10.29 1.59
CA ALA A 84 9.55 9.14 1.83
C ALA A 84 11.01 9.53 2.07
N ARG A 85 11.55 10.46 1.26
CA ARG A 85 12.91 10.99 1.46
C ARG A 85 13.06 11.74 2.78
N ARG A 86 12.08 12.60 3.14
CA ARG A 86 12.08 13.33 4.41
C ARG A 86 12.08 12.37 5.62
N LEU A 87 11.36 11.25 5.50
CA LEU A 87 11.30 10.20 6.51
C LEU A 87 12.54 9.30 6.56
N GLY A 88 13.45 9.43 5.59
CA GLY A 88 14.66 8.60 5.51
C GLY A 88 14.39 7.18 5.03
N ILE A 89 13.30 6.95 4.30
CA ILE A 89 13.02 5.66 3.65
C ILE A 89 14.05 5.48 2.52
N PRO A 90 14.80 4.37 2.47
CA PRO A 90 15.85 4.16 1.48
C PRO A 90 15.28 3.93 0.08
N ASN A 91 16.15 4.02 -0.92
CA ASN A 91 15.83 3.63 -2.29
C ASN A 91 15.43 2.14 -2.38
N ASN A 92 14.85 1.76 -3.51
CA ASN A 92 14.32 0.44 -3.83
C ASN A 92 13.12 0.01 -2.97
N ILE A 93 12.52 0.94 -2.22
CA ILE A 93 11.27 0.70 -1.48
C ILE A 93 10.07 1.13 -2.32
N ALA A 94 8.99 0.34 -2.25
CA ALA A 94 7.73 0.67 -2.88
C ALA A 94 6.93 1.66 -2.04
N ILE A 95 6.25 2.61 -2.68
CA ILE A 95 5.30 3.50 -2.02
C ILE A 95 3.94 3.29 -2.68
N PHE A 96 2.92 3.00 -1.88
CA PHE A 96 1.60 2.61 -2.37
C PHE A 96 0.66 3.80 -2.42
N ALA A 97 0.19 4.19 -3.61
CA ALA A 97 -0.92 5.11 -3.73
C ALA A 97 -2.22 4.46 -3.22
N ASN A 98 -2.95 5.13 -2.33
CA ASN A 98 -4.25 4.66 -1.82
C ASN A 98 -5.38 5.08 -2.77
N ILE A 99 -5.81 4.17 -3.64
CA ILE A 99 -6.97 4.38 -4.53
C ILE A 99 -8.16 3.64 -3.93
N GLU A 100 -9.11 4.39 -3.38
CA GLU A 100 -10.33 3.83 -2.80
C GLU A 100 -11.35 3.46 -3.89
N ASP A 101 -12.27 2.56 -3.57
CA ASP A 101 -13.18 1.90 -4.52
C ASP A 101 -14.07 2.92 -5.27
N GLU A 102 -14.39 4.04 -4.63
CA GLU A 102 -15.20 5.14 -5.13
C GLU A 102 -14.42 6.20 -5.92
N PHE A 103 -13.09 6.12 -5.96
CA PHE A 103 -12.28 7.11 -6.66
C PHE A 103 -12.53 7.04 -8.16
N ARG A 104 -12.61 8.21 -8.80
CA ARG A 104 -12.43 8.31 -10.24
C ARG A 104 -10.96 8.01 -10.55
N VAL A 105 -10.72 7.12 -11.51
CA VAL A 105 -9.37 6.72 -11.95
C VAL A 105 -9.29 6.78 -13.47
N ASP A 106 -8.19 7.31 -14.01
CA ASP A 106 -7.88 7.22 -15.45
C ASP A 106 -6.46 6.70 -15.71
N GLU A 107 -6.21 6.28 -16.96
CA GLU A 107 -4.91 5.74 -17.37
C GLU A 107 -3.79 6.76 -17.17
N GLY A 108 -4.09 8.04 -17.43
CA GLY A 108 -3.11 9.12 -17.41
C GLY A 108 -2.53 9.29 -16.01
N TRP A 109 -3.34 9.23 -14.97
CA TRP A 109 -2.88 9.32 -13.60
C TRP A 109 -1.99 8.12 -13.21
N ILE A 110 -2.39 6.90 -13.56
CA ILE A 110 -1.63 5.66 -13.26
C ILE A 110 -0.28 5.70 -13.97
N ARG A 111 -0.26 6.06 -15.25
CA ARG A 111 0.97 6.19 -16.04
C ARG A 111 1.88 7.28 -15.46
N ALA A 112 1.33 8.44 -15.12
CA ALA A 112 2.08 9.52 -14.48
C ALA A 112 2.72 9.13 -13.14
N TRP A 113 2.01 8.33 -12.33
CA TRP A 113 2.55 7.77 -11.09
C TRP A 113 3.80 6.93 -11.40
N VAL A 114 3.69 5.98 -12.33
CA VAL A 114 4.81 5.11 -12.72
C VAL A 114 5.97 5.90 -13.33
N ASP A 115 5.69 6.81 -14.25
CA ASP A 115 6.70 7.64 -14.94
C ASP A 115 7.53 8.47 -13.96
N THR A 116 6.87 9.02 -12.94
CA THR A 116 7.53 9.85 -11.92
C THR A 116 8.38 9.02 -10.97
N PHE A 117 7.95 7.80 -10.64
CA PHE A 117 8.71 6.89 -9.78
C PHE A 117 9.93 6.29 -10.48
N TYR A 118 9.85 6.03 -11.79
CA TYR A 118 10.91 5.34 -12.54
C TYR A 118 12.33 5.91 -12.35
N PRO A 119 12.56 7.25 -12.46
CA PRO A 119 13.88 7.83 -12.20
C PRO A 119 14.15 8.16 -10.72
N SER A 120 13.20 7.90 -9.80
CA SER A 120 13.24 8.43 -8.43
C SER A 120 14.12 7.63 -7.47
N GLY A 121 14.40 6.37 -7.80
CA GLY A 121 15.00 5.38 -6.91
C GLY A 121 13.98 4.59 -6.08
N TYR A 122 12.71 4.98 -6.03
CA TYR A 122 11.62 4.23 -5.40
C TYR A 122 10.82 3.44 -6.43
N ARG A 123 10.03 2.47 -5.97
CA ARG A 123 9.15 1.66 -6.82
C ARG A 123 7.69 2.12 -6.71
N PRO A 124 6.94 2.23 -7.82
CA PRO A 124 5.52 2.56 -7.73
C PRO A 124 4.74 1.38 -7.15
N GLY A 125 3.99 1.61 -6.08
CA GLY A 125 2.97 0.71 -5.56
C GLY A 125 1.58 1.31 -5.73
N ILE A 126 0.55 0.48 -5.84
CA ILE A 126 -0.84 0.91 -5.83
C ILE A 126 -1.66 -0.02 -4.93
N TYR A 127 -2.34 0.55 -3.94
CA TYR A 127 -3.43 -0.09 -3.22
C TYR A 127 -4.74 0.22 -3.93
N ALA A 128 -5.49 -0.80 -4.33
CA ALA A 128 -6.77 -0.62 -5.02
C ALA A 128 -7.62 -1.88 -5.01
N ASN A 129 -8.92 -1.71 -5.29
CA ASN A 129 -9.82 -2.81 -5.59
C ASN A 129 -9.76 -3.15 -7.09
N PRO A 130 -9.36 -4.38 -7.46
CA PRO A 130 -9.29 -4.78 -8.87
C PRO A 130 -10.62 -5.26 -9.44
N THR A 131 -11.70 -5.27 -8.66
CA THR A 131 -13.02 -5.79 -9.08
C THR A 131 -14.13 -4.75 -9.01
N ILE A 132 -14.06 -3.85 -8.04
CA ILE A 132 -15.02 -2.75 -7.86
C ILE A 132 -14.38 -1.45 -8.34
N GLY A 133 -15.17 -0.61 -9.02
CA GLY A 133 -14.73 0.67 -9.55
C GLY A 133 -13.99 0.53 -10.89
N VAL A 134 -13.32 1.61 -11.29
CA VAL A 134 -12.70 1.75 -12.63
C VAL A 134 -11.18 1.50 -12.63
N PHE A 135 -10.59 1.15 -11.48
CA PHE A 135 -9.14 0.98 -11.34
C PHE A 135 -8.57 -0.06 -12.34
N SER A 136 -9.19 -1.24 -12.43
CA SER A 136 -8.69 -2.31 -13.31
C SER A 136 -8.68 -1.91 -14.78
N GLU A 137 -9.73 -1.22 -15.24
CA GLU A 137 -9.80 -0.75 -16.63
C GLU A 137 -8.73 0.31 -16.90
N ALA A 138 -8.62 1.31 -16.03
CA ALA A 138 -7.61 2.36 -16.14
C ALA A 138 -6.18 1.80 -16.08
N TYR A 139 -5.92 0.82 -15.21
CA TYR A 139 -4.62 0.16 -15.08
C TYR A 139 -4.26 -0.63 -16.33
N CYS A 140 -5.19 -1.42 -16.86
CA CYS A 140 -4.96 -2.20 -18.08
C CYS A 140 -4.80 -1.29 -19.30
N GLU A 141 -5.51 -0.16 -19.37
CA GLU A 141 -5.31 0.84 -20.42
C GLU A 141 -3.93 1.51 -20.33
N ALA A 142 -3.49 1.88 -19.12
CA ALA A 142 -2.16 2.45 -18.90
C ALA A 142 -1.03 1.51 -19.37
N ILE A 143 -1.21 0.18 -19.23
CA ILE A 143 -0.25 -0.82 -19.75
C ILE A 143 -0.14 -0.80 -21.27
N LYS A 144 -1.25 -0.57 -21.99
CA LYS A 144 -1.22 -0.48 -23.46
C LYS A 144 -0.41 0.73 -23.93
N ASN A 145 -0.44 1.82 -23.15
CA ASN A 145 0.30 3.03 -23.44
C ASN A 145 1.76 2.95 -22.97
N ASP A 146 2.05 2.20 -21.91
CA ASP A 146 3.40 1.99 -21.41
C ASP A 146 3.55 0.69 -20.62
N GLU A 147 4.31 -0.27 -21.18
CA GLU A 147 4.56 -1.56 -20.53
C GLU A 147 5.27 -1.44 -19.17
N ARG A 148 5.96 -0.34 -18.88
CA ARG A 148 6.59 -0.09 -17.58
C ARG A 148 5.55 -0.12 -16.46
N VAL A 149 4.28 0.21 -16.74
CA VAL A 149 3.20 0.10 -15.76
C VAL A 149 3.06 -1.33 -15.23
N ALA A 150 3.09 -2.33 -16.11
CA ALA A 150 3.04 -3.74 -15.72
C ALA A 150 4.34 -4.24 -15.09
N GLN A 151 5.49 -3.73 -15.53
CA GLN A 151 6.81 -4.18 -15.07
C GLN A 151 7.17 -3.62 -13.68
N GLN A 152 6.86 -2.34 -13.45
CA GLN A 152 7.30 -1.60 -12.26
C GLN A 152 6.29 -1.64 -11.13
N THR A 153 4.99 -1.56 -11.43
CA THR A 153 3.97 -1.42 -10.39
C THR A 153 3.84 -2.67 -9.54
N ILE A 154 3.83 -2.52 -8.22
CA ILE A 154 3.39 -3.54 -7.27
C ILE A 154 1.95 -3.22 -6.86
N ILE A 155 1.03 -4.17 -7.04
CA ILE A 155 -0.35 -4.00 -6.60
C ILE A 155 -0.54 -4.64 -5.23
N TRP A 156 -1.17 -3.87 -4.35
CA TRP A 156 -1.79 -4.29 -3.11
C TRP A 156 -3.30 -4.35 -3.34
N SER A 157 -3.83 -5.56 -3.54
CA SER A 157 -5.25 -5.77 -3.81
C SER A 157 -6.06 -5.63 -2.52
N SER A 158 -7.18 -4.92 -2.57
CA SER A 158 -8.13 -4.80 -1.45
C SER A 158 -9.31 -5.80 -1.53
N TYR A 159 -9.25 -6.78 -2.44
CA TYR A 159 -10.36 -7.71 -2.69
C TYR A 159 -9.88 -9.12 -3.07
N PRO A 160 -10.59 -10.21 -2.69
CA PRO A 160 -11.81 -10.26 -1.87
C PRO A 160 -11.53 -10.00 -0.39
N ARG A 161 -12.57 -9.71 0.39
CA ARG A 161 -12.47 -9.46 1.84
C ARG A 161 -13.26 -10.49 2.65
N PRO A 162 -12.73 -11.72 2.83
CA PRO A 162 -13.40 -12.74 3.65
C PRO A 162 -13.52 -12.36 5.15
N GLY A 163 -12.74 -11.40 5.63
CA GLY A 163 -12.79 -10.91 7.01
C GLY A 163 -11.45 -11.03 7.74
N THR A 164 -11.32 -10.32 8.85
CA THR A 164 -10.08 -10.28 9.64
C THR A 164 -9.85 -11.59 10.39
N THR A 165 -8.60 -12.02 10.46
CA THR A 165 -8.22 -13.23 11.21
C THR A 165 -6.85 -13.06 11.86
N SER A 166 -6.53 -13.91 12.84
CA SER A 166 -5.16 -14.03 13.35
C SER A 166 -4.22 -14.57 12.27
N ALA A 167 -2.91 -14.33 12.43
CA ALA A 167 -1.87 -14.80 11.53
C ALA A 167 -1.93 -16.32 11.27
N ALA A 168 -2.25 -17.10 12.31
CA ALA A 168 -2.36 -18.56 12.21
C ALA A 168 -3.58 -19.03 11.40
N LYS A 169 -4.61 -18.17 11.28
CA LYS A 169 -5.85 -18.43 10.54
C LYS A 169 -5.93 -17.58 9.26
N ALA A 170 -4.83 -16.99 8.82
CA ALA A 170 -4.80 -16.16 7.62
C ALA A 170 -5.14 -17.02 6.38
N PRO A 171 -5.92 -16.48 5.43
CA PRO A 171 -6.26 -17.22 4.22
C PRO A 171 -5.02 -17.48 3.36
N THR A 172 -5.11 -18.51 2.53
CA THR A 172 -4.11 -18.73 1.46
C THR A 172 -4.13 -17.54 0.51
N PHE A 173 -2.95 -17.01 0.14
CA PHE A 173 -2.82 -15.86 -0.74
C PHE A 173 -3.52 -16.08 -2.09
N ARG A 174 -4.71 -15.46 -2.26
CA ARG A 174 -5.55 -15.53 -3.46
C ARG A 174 -6.31 -14.21 -3.66
N PRO A 175 -5.60 -13.07 -3.83
CA PRO A 175 -6.26 -11.81 -4.16
C PRO A 175 -6.92 -11.88 -5.54
N ASN A 176 -7.94 -11.06 -5.73
CA ASN A 176 -8.36 -10.70 -7.08
C ASN A 176 -7.27 -9.86 -7.75
N VAL A 177 -7.22 -9.94 -9.07
CA VAL A 177 -6.20 -9.29 -9.91
C VAL A 177 -6.89 -8.56 -11.06
N PRO A 178 -6.31 -7.48 -11.62
CA PRO A 178 -6.82 -6.89 -12.85
C PRO A 178 -6.80 -7.91 -14.00
N ASN A 179 -7.68 -7.73 -14.99
CA ASN A 179 -7.78 -8.62 -16.17
C ASN A 179 -6.65 -8.39 -17.20
N CYS A 180 -5.44 -8.12 -16.73
CA CYS A 180 -4.23 -7.90 -17.52
C CYS A 180 -2.98 -8.23 -16.68
N ARG A 181 -1.78 -8.10 -17.26
CA ARG A 181 -0.52 -8.39 -16.57
C ARG A 181 -0.35 -7.47 -15.35
N ALA A 182 -0.21 -8.05 -14.16
CA ALA A 182 -0.05 -7.30 -12.92
C ALA A 182 0.84 -8.03 -11.90
N ASN A 183 1.61 -7.27 -11.11
CA ASN A 183 2.36 -7.80 -9.97
C ASN A 183 1.55 -7.64 -8.68
N VAL A 184 0.52 -8.47 -8.48
CA VAL A 184 -0.29 -8.44 -7.26
C VAL A 184 0.42 -9.21 -6.15
N TRP A 185 1.10 -8.49 -5.26
CA TRP A 185 1.99 -9.09 -4.25
C TRP A 185 1.56 -8.86 -2.81
N ILE A 186 0.60 -7.96 -2.56
CA ILE A 186 -0.02 -7.78 -1.25
C ILE A 186 -1.54 -7.90 -1.43
N TRP A 187 -2.20 -8.42 -0.41
CA TRP A 187 -3.64 -8.57 -0.35
C TRP A 187 -4.16 -8.19 1.04
N GLN A 188 -5.02 -7.17 1.10
CA GLN A 188 -5.84 -6.88 2.26
C GLN A 188 -7.09 -7.75 2.22
N TYR A 189 -7.14 -8.75 3.08
CA TYR A 189 -8.21 -9.74 3.09
C TYR A 189 -9.27 -9.46 4.17
N GLY A 190 -9.00 -8.52 5.08
CA GLY A 190 -9.95 -8.10 6.10
C GLY A 190 -9.67 -6.68 6.54
N ARG A 191 -10.73 -5.94 6.86
CA ARG A 191 -10.66 -4.58 7.42
C ARG A 191 -11.30 -4.51 8.80
N ASP A 192 -10.96 -3.48 9.56
CA ASP A 192 -11.61 -3.06 10.80
C ASP A 192 -11.70 -4.21 11.81
N ALA A 193 -10.55 -4.74 12.23
CA ALA A 193 -10.51 -5.85 13.17
C ALA A 193 -11.06 -5.45 14.55
N ASP A 194 -11.88 -6.31 15.17
CA ASP A 194 -12.66 -5.96 16.37
C ASP A 194 -11.79 -5.57 17.58
N LEU A 195 -10.68 -6.29 17.78
CA LEU A 195 -9.87 -6.18 19.02
C LEU A 195 -8.77 -5.11 18.96
N CYS A 196 -8.31 -4.75 17.77
CA CYS A 196 -7.25 -3.76 17.58
C CYS A 196 -7.57 -2.99 16.28
N PRO A 197 -7.42 -1.65 16.24
CA PRO A 197 -7.79 -0.82 15.09
C PRO A 197 -6.80 -0.99 13.91
N ILE A 198 -6.89 -2.14 13.25
CA ILE A 198 -6.03 -2.57 12.15
C ILE A 198 -6.84 -3.27 11.06
N ASP A 199 -6.23 -3.32 9.89
CA ASP A 199 -6.61 -4.20 8.80
C ASP A 199 -5.61 -5.36 8.70
N THR A 200 -6.04 -6.49 8.12
CA THR A 200 -5.23 -7.71 8.03
C THR A 200 -4.85 -8.06 6.60
N ASN A 201 -3.59 -8.42 6.42
CA ASN A 201 -2.97 -8.59 5.11
C ASN A 201 -2.16 -9.88 5.00
N VAL A 202 -2.11 -10.42 3.79
CA VAL A 202 -1.13 -11.43 3.39
C VAL A 202 -0.38 -10.96 2.15
N ALA A 203 0.90 -11.31 2.07
CA ALA A 203 1.77 -10.91 0.97
C ALA A 203 2.62 -12.06 0.44
N ASN A 204 2.90 -12.00 -0.86
CA ASN A 204 3.93 -12.82 -1.50
C ASN A 204 5.30 -12.43 -0.93
N ARG A 205 6.15 -13.42 -0.59
CA ARG A 205 7.47 -13.17 0.02
C ARG A 205 8.35 -12.25 -0.83
N LYS A 206 8.20 -12.24 -2.16
CA LYS A 206 8.93 -11.34 -3.07
C LYS A 206 8.81 -9.86 -2.72
N VAL A 207 7.68 -9.45 -2.11
CA VAL A 207 7.49 -8.04 -1.75
C VAL A 207 8.47 -7.58 -0.66
N SER A 208 9.04 -8.49 0.13
CA SER A 208 9.87 -8.13 1.28
C SER A 208 11.09 -7.29 0.92
N GLU A 209 11.60 -7.42 -0.30
CA GLU A 209 12.74 -6.66 -0.82
C GLU A 209 12.39 -5.19 -1.10
N TYR A 210 11.09 -4.88 -1.23
CA TYR A 210 10.55 -3.57 -1.55
C TYR A 210 9.84 -2.92 -0.35
N LEU A 211 9.95 -3.50 0.85
CA LEU A 211 9.44 -2.95 2.10
C LEU A 211 10.60 -2.63 3.05
N TYR A 212 10.49 -1.52 3.81
CA TYR A 212 11.59 -0.96 4.60
C TYR A 212 11.76 -1.63 5.97
#